data_AF-A0A7J2NRP7-F1
#
_entry.id   AF-A0A7J2NRP7-F1
#
_cell.length_a   1.000
_cell.length_b   1.000
_cell.length_c   1.000
_cell.angle_alpha   90.00
_cell.angle_beta   90.00
_cell.angle_gamma   90.00
#
_symmetry.space_group_name_H-M   'P 1'
#
loop_
_entity.id
_entity.type
_entity.pdbx_description
1 polymer ?
#
loop_
_entity_poly.entity_id
_entity_poly.type
_entity_poly.pdbx_seq_one_letter_code
_entity_poly.pdbx_strand_id
1 'polypeptide(L)'
;MAEIEDPVVTLVRLLGKNIQVVKGDGSLADICVTTEWYDRELLKNVDGQVTVGLDHSEDQKLGFSATLRRRVGYARVKIWVVDKPGAAAKQIRNKLRQEVNRVIREKRTKPNQTNYNYLGVGAESATHRAYYAESASELAPDAQQWTEFSAADYEKLWQSDDSRFSFSQSEDGAHSLLLFRIKVESNQKTVKKMVLKFEGYGVASAGNGVTVKAWNSEASEWQNPQTGTGGGDEELTITSESSLTDFIDSGGYVHLLARTTNPSNGDSPAAIHCDYADCLVAVEGISYVDVVSYRDTDDVRFKPYIWRTEFTVKTWLFENVTVT
;
A
#
# COMPACT_ATOMS: atom_id res chain seq x y z
N MET A 1 14.03 -1.37 -18.40
CA MET A 1 14.02 -2.55 -17.52
C MET A 1 13.86 -2.04 -16.11
N ALA A 2 12.98 -2.64 -15.30
CA ALA A 2 12.80 -2.22 -13.92
C ALA A 2 14.11 -2.42 -13.13
N GLU A 3 14.42 -1.47 -12.27
CA GLU A 3 15.55 -1.53 -11.34
C GLU A 3 15.23 -2.51 -10.22
N ILE A 4 16.25 -3.17 -9.66
CA ILE A 4 16.07 -4.07 -8.53
C ILE A 4 15.98 -3.24 -7.25
N GLU A 5 14.91 -3.41 -6.50
CA GLU A 5 14.73 -2.81 -5.19
C GLU A 5 15.67 -3.44 -4.15
N ASP A 6 16.23 -2.59 -3.28
CA ASP A 6 16.99 -3.03 -2.12
C ASP A 6 16.14 -3.96 -1.23
N PRO A 7 16.61 -5.19 -0.93
CA PRO A 7 15.97 -6.10 0.01
C PRO A 7 15.57 -5.47 1.35
N VAL A 8 16.39 -4.55 1.87
CA VAL A 8 16.11 -3.86 3.14
C VAL A 8 14.89 -2.96 2.99
N VAL A 9 14.77 -2.22 1.89
CA VAL A 9 13.60 -1.37 1.59
C VAL A 9 12.34 -2.22 1.47
N THR A 10 12.41 -3.37 0.77
CA THR A 10 11.28 -4.29 0.68
C THR A 10 10.84 -4.77 2.06
N LEU A 11 11.79 -5.15 2.93
CA LEU A 11 11.49 -5.63 4.29
C LEU A 11 10.93 -4.52 5.19
N VAL A 12 11.45 -3.29 5.11
CA VAL A 12 10.92 -2.15 5.85
C VAL A 12 9.48 -1.88 5.45
N ARG A 13 9.18 -1.83 4.14
CA ARG A 13 7.82 -1.64 3.64
C ARG A 13 6.90 -2.79 4.07
N LEU A 14 7.37 -4.03 3.93
CA LEU A 14 6.63 -5.23 4.32
C LEU A 14 6.23 -5.18 5.80
N LEU A 15 7.18 -4.90 6.69
CA LEU A 15 6.92 -4.85 8.13
C LEU A 15 6.08 -3.61 8.50
N GLY A 16 6.44 -2.43 7.97
CA GLY A 16 5.76 -1.17 8.26
C GLY A 16 4.28 -1.16 7.88
N LYS A 17 3.91 -1.83 6.79
CA LYS A 17 2.50 -1.91 6.34
C LYS A 17 1.66 -2.96 7.05
N ASN A 18 2.28 -3.96 7.69
CA ASN A 18 1.55 -5.14 8.16
C ASN A 18 1.66 -5.38 9.67
N ILE A 19 2.58 -4.72 10.39
CA ILE A 19 2.66 -4.82 11.86
C ILE A 19 1.52 -4.03 12.49
N GLN A 20 0.76 -4.67 13.36
CA GLN A 20 -0.26 -4.01 14.18
C GLN A 20 -0.18 -4.54 15.61
N VAL A 21 0.09 -3.65 16.57
CA VAL A 21 0.19 -4.02 17.98
C VAL A 21 -0.89 -3.29 18.77
N VAL A 22 -1.76 -4.05 19.42
CA VAL A 22 -2.75 -3.50 20.35
C VAL A 22 -2.14 -3.45 21.76
N LYS A 23 -2.26 -2.32 22.47
CA LYS A 23 -1.80 -2.12 23.84
C LYS A 23 -2.70 -2.84 24.85
N GLY A 24 -2.38 -2.74 26.14
CA GLY A 24 -3.19 -3.35 27.21
C GLY A 24 -4.55 -2.67 27.42
N ASP A 25 -4.69 -1.41 27.00
CA ASP A 25 -5.90 -0.59 27.08
C ASP A 25 -6.80 -0.69 25.84
N GLY A 26 -6.42 -1.51 24.84
CA GLY A 26 -7.16 -1.67 23.59
C GLY A 26 -6.78 -0.69 22.48
N SER A 27 -5.95 0.33 22.75
CA SER A 27 -5.47 1.25 21.72
C SER A 27 -4.38 0.64 20.84
N LEU A 28 -4.19 1.16 19.62
CA LEU A 28 -3.06 0.77 18.77
C LEU A 28 -1.76 1.40 19.27
N ALA A 29 -0.68 0.63 19.20
CA ALA A 29 0.67 1.11 19.48
C ALA A 29 1.26 1.80 18.27
N ASP A 30 1.95 2.91 18.52
CA ASP A 30 2.71 3.64 17.52
C ASP A 30 4.06 2.95 17.31
N ILE A 31 4.21 2.30 16.16
CA ILE A 31 5.38 1.52 15.81
C ILE A 31 6.05 2.12 14.58
N CYS A 32 7.32 2.48 14.70
CA CYS A 32 8.09 2.98 13.58
C CYS A 32 8.97 1.87 12.99
N VAL A 33 8.95 1.70 11.66
CA VAL A 33 9.81 0.74 10.96
C VAL A 33 10.77 1.49 10.04
N THR A 34 12.08 1.24 10.17
CA THR A 34 13.14 2.03 9.49
C THR A 34 14.32 1.17 9.04
N THR A 35 15.15 1.71 8.14
CA THR A 35 16.41 1.11 7.68
C THR A 35 17.60 1.43 8.62
N GLU A 36 17.45 2.41 9.50
CA GLU A 36 18.53 2.95 10.33
C GLU A 36 18.83 2.08 11.55
N TRP A 37 19.96 2.36 12.21
CA TRP A 37 20.25 1.80 13.53
C TRP A 37 19.30 2.41 14.59
N TYR A 38 19.35 1.87 15.81
CA TYR A 38 18.61 2.40 16.96
C TYR A 38 18.65 3.93 17.01
N ASP A 39 17.47 4.56 16.95
CA ASP A 39 17.31 6.00 17.12
C ASP A 39 16.63 6.27 18.46
N ARG A 40 17.43 6.81 19.39
CA ARG A 40 16.97 7.14 20.74
C ARG A 40 15.96 8.27 20.75
N GLU A 41 16.10 9.25 19.86
CA GLU A 41 15.21 10.41 19.82
C GLU A 41 13.83 9.99 19.30
N LEU A 42 13.81 9.15 18.27
CA LEU A 42 12.58 8.62 17.71
C LEU A 42 11.77 7.79 18.73
N LEU A 43 12.45 6.94 19.52
CA LEU A 43 11.82 6.12 20.56
C LEU A 43 11.18 6.89 21.72
N LYS A 44 11.44 8.19 21.85
CA LYS A 44 10.72 9.03 22.83
C LYS A 44 9.25 9.14 22.45
N ASN A 45 8.97 9.24 21.16
CA ASN A 45 7.65 9.56 20.63
C ASN A 45 6.83 8.33 20.29
N VAL A 46 7.47 7.22 19.90
CA VAL A 46 6.79 5.99 19.50
C VAL A 46 6.78 4.94 20.63
N ASP A 47 5.87 3.98 20.58
CA ASP A 47 5.82 2.87 21.56
C ASP A 47 6.88 1.80 21.28
N GLY A 48 7.36 1.69 20.03
CA GLY A 48 8.46 0.82 19.67
C GLY A 48 9.04 1.14 18.29
N GLN A 49 10.27 0.72 18.07
CA GLN A 49 10.97 0.86 16.79
C GLN A 49 11.38 -0.51 16.27
N VAL A 50 11.19 -0.76 14.98
CA VAL A 50 11.71 -1.91 14.26
C VAL A 50 12.72 -1.41 13.23
N THR A 51 13.96 -1.87 13.33
CA THR A 51 15.03 -1.50 12.40
C THR A 51 15.42 -2.69 11.54
N VAL A 52 15.63 -2.49 10.25
CA VAL A 52 16.06 -3.52 9.31
C VAL A 52 17.39 -3.13 8.69
N GLY A 53 18.37 -4.03 8.74
CA GLY A 53 19.65 -3.85 8.05
C GLY A 53 20.11 -5.13 7.37
N LEU A 54 20.84 -5.01 6.27
CA LEU A 54 21.49 -6.15 5.63
C LEU A 54 22.75 -6.53 6.41
N ASP A 55 22.90 -7.82 6.74
CA ASP A 55 24.11 -8.37 7.36
C ASP A 55 25.13 -8.73 6.27
N HIS A 56 24.71 -9.62 5.36
CA HIS A 56 25.48 -10.00 4.18
C HIS A 56 24.55 -10.59 3.11
N SER A 57 25.08 -10.76 1.90
CA SER A 57 24.39 -11.43 0.80
C SER A 57 25.34 -12.34 0.03
N GLU A 58 24.84 -13.48 -0.39
CA GLU A 58 25.54 -14.44 -1.24
C GLU A 58 24.91 -14.44 -2.63
N ASP A 59 25.74 -14.46 -3.68
CA ASP A 59 25.28 -14.58 -5.06
C ASP A 59 25.56 -15.98 -5.61
N GLN A 60 24.56 -16.58 -6.24
CA GLN A 60 24.60 -17.96 -6.72
C GLN A 60 24.10 -18.04 -8.16
N LYS A 61 24.96 -18.54 -9.05
CA LYS A 61 24.59 -18.83 -10.43
C LYS A 61 23.63 -20.01 -10.47
N LEU A 62 22.52 -19.88 -11.20
CA LEU A 62 21.53 -20.94 -11.35
C LEU A 62 21.66 -21.74 -12.66
N GLY A 63 22.57 -21.32 -13.55
CA GLY A 63 22.83 -22.02 -14.81
C GLY A 63 24.21 -21.71 -15.38
N PHE A 64 24.61 -22.51 -16.38
CA PHE A 64 25.92 -22.39 -17.04
C PHE A 64 26.11 -21.05 -17.77
N SER A 65 25.03 -20.45 -18.27
CA SER A 65 25.06 -19.12 -18.90
C SER A 65 25.44 -18.00 -17.93
N ALA A 66 25.36 -18.23 -16.62
CA ALA A 66 25.52 -17.25 -15.55
C ALA A 66 24.57 -16.03 -15.63
N THR A 67 23.59 -16.07 -16.55
CA THR A 67 22.58 -15.02 -16.75
C THR A 67 21.52 -15.04 -15.67
N LEU A 68 21.06 -16.22 -15.24
CA LEU A 68 20.13 -16.33 -14.12
C LEU A 68 20.88 -16.50 -12.81
N ARG A 69 20.62 -15.60 -11.85
CA ARG A 69 21.24 -15.60 -10.53
C ARG A 69 20.21 -15.59 -9.41
N ARG A 70 20.60 -16.21 -8.28
CA ARG A 70 19.91 -16.13 -7.01
C ARG A 70 20.78 -15.40 -6.01
N ARG A 71 20.29 -14.27 -5.51
CA ARG A 71 20.88 -13.59 -4.37
C ARG A 71 20.19 -14.06 -3.08
N VAL A 72 20.97 -14.61 -2.16
CA VAL A 72 20.52 -15.01 -0.82
C VAL A 72 21.00 -13.95 0.16
N GLY A 73 20.09 -13.13 0.66
CA GLY A 73 20.39 -12.10 1.65
C GLY A 73 20.09 -12.57 3.07
N TYR A 74 20.92 -12.16 4.02
CA TYR A 74 20.67 -12.31 5.46
C TYR A 74 20.52 -10.91 6.06
N ALA A 75 19.34 -10.61 6.57
CA ALA A 75 19.01 -9.33 7.19
C ALA A 75 18.86 -9.48 8.71
N ARG A 76 19.15 -8.39 9.43
CA ARG A 76 18.89 -8.22 10.85
C ARG A 76 17.66 -7.35 11.02
N VAL A 77 16.60 -7.91 11.60
CA VAL A 77 15.43 -7.15 12.04
C VAL A 77 15.49 -7.01 13.54
N LYS A 78 15.61 -5.80 14.07
CA LYS A 78 15.72 -5.55 15.51
C LYS A 78 14.50 -4.78 16.00
N ILE A 79 13.96 -5.24 17.12
CA ILE A 79 12.89 -4.57 17.85
C ILE A 79 13.53 -3.83 19.01
N TRP A 80 13.14 -2.57 19.19
CA TRP A 80 13.58 -1.71 20.28
C TRP A 80 12.35 -1.16 21.01
N VAL A 81 12.30 -1.38 22.32
CA VAL A 81 11.26 -0.81 23.18
C VAL A 81 11.92 -0.29 24.45
N VAL A 82 11.55 0.91 24.87
CA VAL A 82 12.09 1.57 26.06
C VAL A 82 11.05 1.55 27.18
N ASP A 83 11.48 1.34 28.42
CA ASP A 83 10.60 1.52 29.59
C ASP A 83 10.10 2.97 29.67
N LYS A 84 8.77 3.15 29.65
CA LYS A 84 8.10 4.41 29.94
C LYS A 84 7.27 4.27 31.23
N PRO A 85 7.14 5.34 32.05
CA PRO A 85 6.28 5.30 33.24
C PRO A 85 4.87 4.85 32.89
N GLY A 86 4.36 3.81 33.58
CA GLY A 86 3.02 3.26 33.33
C GLY A 86 2.88 2.37 32.09
N ALA A 87 3.94 2.17 31.30
CA ALA A 87 3.90 1.34 30.09
C ALA A 87 4.52 -0.05 30.31
N ALA A 88 3.84 -1.09 29.82
CA ALA A 88 4.34 -2.47 29.87
C ALA A 88 5.29 -2.77 28.69
N ALA A 89 6.47 -2.15 28.68
CA ALA A 89 7.42 -2.22 27.56
C ALA A 89 7.81 -3.65 27.16
N LYS A 90 8.02 -4.56 28.13
CA LYS A 90 8.24 -6.00 27.86
C LYS A 90 7.08 -6.65 27.08
N GLN A 91 5.84 -6.27 27.40
CA GLN A 91 4.65 -6.80 26.72
C GLN A 91 4.58 -6.27 25.28
N ILE A 92 4.86 -4.98 25.06
CA ILE A 92 4.95 -4.39 23.72
C ILE A 92 6.04 -5.10 22.89
N ARG A 93 7.23 -5.30 23.45
CA ARG A 93 8.32 -6.07 22.80
C ARG A 93 7.90 -7.49 22.45
N ASN A 94 7.18 -8.18 23.34
CA ASN A 94 6.68 -9.54 23.08
C ASN A 94 5.63 -9.57 21.97
N LYS A 95 4.71 -8.59 21.93
CA LYS A 95 3.70 -8.44 20.88
C LYS A 95 4.35 -8.12 19.53
N LEU A 96 5.28 -7.17 19.49
CA LEU A 96 6.07 -6.87 18.30
C LEU A 96 6.81 -8.09 17.75
N ARG A 97 7.39 -8.91 18.64
CA ARG A 97 8.05 -10.16 18.25
C ARG A 97 7.08 -11.16 17.60
N GLN A 98 5.85 -11.25 18.11
CA GLN A 98 4.80 -12.08 17.51
C GLN A 98 4.40 -11.54 16.14
N GLU A 99 4.22 -10.22 16.03
CA GLU A 99 3.85 -9.54 14.79
C GLU A 99 4.91 -9.68 13.70
N VAL A 100 6.20 -9.48 14.01
CA VAL A 100 7.29 -9.71 13.04
C VAL A 100 7.28 -11.15 12.52
N ASN A 101 7.09 -12.14 13.40
CA ASN A 101 6.96 -13.54 12.99
C ASN A 101 5.71 -13.77 12.13
N ARG A 102 4.56 -13.21 12.52
CA ARG A 102 3.28 -13.34 11.81
C ARG A 102 3.41 -12.78 10.39
N VAL A 103 3.80 -11.52 10.27
CA VAL A 103 3.94 -10.82 8.99
C VAL A 103 4.89 -11.55 8.05
N ILE A 104 6.09 -11.91 8.51
CA ILE A 104 7.05 -12.62 7.67
C ILE A 104 6.47 -13.96 7.21
N ARG A 105 5.84 -14.74 8.10
CA ARG A 105 5.29 -16.06 7.75
C ARG A 105 4.11 -15.99 6.79
N GLU A 106 3.21 -15.02 6.97
CA GLU A 106 2.04 -14.83 6.11
C GLU A 106 2.43 -14.35 4.70
N LYS A 107 3.45 -13.48 4.62
CA LYS A 107 3.85 -12.83 3.37
C LYS A 107 5.12 -13.42 2.74
N ARG A 108 5.65 -14.51 3.30
CA ARG A 108 6.95 -15.12 2.92
C ARG A 108 7.14 -15.40 1.44
N THR A 109 6.08 -15.69 0.69
CA THR A 109 6.14 -16.04 -0.74
C THR A 109 5.94 -14.86 -1.68
N LYS A 110 5.53 -13.70 -1.15
CA LYS A 110 5.27 -12.48 -1.92
C LYS A 110 5.68 -11.22 -1.13
N PRO A 111 6.91 -11.15 -0.57
CA PRO A 111 7.32 -10.00 0.23
C PRO A 111 7.48 -8.72 -0.60
N ASN A 112 7.65 -8.85 -1.92
CA ASN A 112 7.70 -7.73 -2.86
C ASN A 112 6.32 -7.19 -3.26
N GLN A 113 5.22 -7.71 -2.71
CA GLN A 113 3.88 -7.20 -2.98
C GLN A 113 3.38 -6.37 -1.80
N THR A 114 2.85 -5.18 -2.08
CA THR A 114 2.26 -4.29 -1.09
C THR A 114 0.89 -3.86 -1.58
N ASN A 115 -0.13 -4.02 -0.74
CA ASN A 115 -1.45 -3.46 -1.00
C ASN A 115 -1.55 -2.08 -0.34
N TYR A 116 -1.87 -1.07 -1.12
CA TYR A 116 -2.14 0.29 -0.67
C TYR A 116 -3.65 0.52 -0.76
N ASN A 117 -4.30 0.68 0.39
CA ASN A 117 -5.76 0.78 0.50
C ASN A 117 -6.15 1.94 1.41
N TYR A 118 -7.46 2.16 1.56
CA TYR A 118 -8.01 3.25 2.36
C TYR A 118 -8.26 2.87 3.83
N LEU A 119 -7.88 1.67 4.28
CA LEU A 119 -8.12 1.24 5.66
C LEU A 119 -7.44 2.18 6.67
N GLY A 120 -8.25 2.82 7.51
CA GLY A 120 -7.77 3.80 8.50
C GLY A 120 -7.30 5.13 7.90
N VAL A 121 -7.51 5.36 6.60
CA VAL A 121 -7.31 6.66 5.95
C VAL A 121 -8.49 7.57 6.30
N GLY A 122 -8.21 8.85 6.58
CA GLY A 122 -9.21 9.89 6.75
C GLY A 122 -8.79 11.20 6.08
N ALA A 123 -9.61 12.24 6.24
CA ALA A 123 -9.46 13.55 5.59
C ALA A 123 -8.18 14.34 5.96
N GLU A 124 -7.38 13.86 6.92
CA GLU A 124 -6.08 14.46 7.26
C GLU A 124 -4.89 13.71 6.63
N SER A 125 -5.14 12.59 5.93
CA SER A 125 -4.07 11.75 5.38
C SER A 125 -3.26 12.46 4.31
N ALA A 126 -1.94 12.53 4.51
CA ALA A 126 -1.02 13.00 3.48
C ALA A 126 -0.80 11.97 2.34
N THR A 127 -1.20 10.71 2.54
CA THR A 127 -0.87 9.60 1.64
C THR A 127 -1.98 9.28 0.64
N HIS A 128 -3.24 9.20 1.08
CA HIS A 128 -4.33 8.76 0.22
C HIS A 128 -5.43 9.82 0.22
N ARG A 129 -5.99 10.12 -0.96
CA ARG A 129 -7.09 11.08 -1.11
C ARG A 129 -8.19 10.54 -2.00
N ALA A 130 -9.44 10.71 -1.60
CA ALA A 130 -10.60 10.35 -2.40
C ALA A 130 -11.45 11.60 -2.65
N TYR A 131 -11.96 11.72 -3.88
CA TYR A 131 -12.76 12.87 -4.32
C TYR A 131 -13.96 12.41 -5.13
N TYR A 132 -14.98 13.26 -5.21
CA TYR A 132 -16.10 13.11 -6.12
C TYR A 132 -16.35 14.40 -6.88
N ALA A 133 -17.00 14.29 -8.04
CA ALA A 133 -17.42 15.42 -8.86
C ALA A 133 -18.56 15.04 -9.80
N GLU A 134 -19.27 16.04 -10.28
CA GLU A 134 -20.14 15.94 -11.46
C GLU A 134 -19.42 16.61 -12.65
N SER A 135 -19.51 16.01 -13.84
CA SER A 135 -19.02 16.64 -15.07
C SER A 135 -19.47 15.87 -16.31
N ALA A 136 -19.69 16.60 -17.41
CA ALA A 136 -19.93 16.04 -18.75
C ALA A 136 -18.68 15.38 -19.37
N SER A 137 -17.49 15.68 -18.85
CA SER A 137 -16.21 15.09 -19.28
C SER A 137 -15.42 14.51 -18.12
N GLU A 138 -14.51 13.58 -18.43
CA GLU A 138 -13.57 13.05 -17.45
C GLU A 138 -12.57 14.14 -17.05
N LEU A 139 -12.56 14.50 -15.76
CA LEU A 139 -11.69 15.54 -15.21
C LEU A 139 -10.27 15.01 -15.01
N ALA A 140 -9.26 15.86 -15.21
CA ALA A 140 -7.89 15.54 -14.81
C ALA A 140 -7.76 15.48 -13.27
N PRO A 141 -6.77 14.75 -12.72
CA PRO A 141 -6.61 14.63 -11.27
C PRO A 141 -6.42 15.95 -10.49
N ASP A 142 -5.93 17.00 -11.16
CA ASP A 142 -5.67 18.33 -10.59
C ASP A 142 -6.79 19.34 -10.85
N ALA A 143 -7.90 18.92 -11.44
CA ALA A 143 -9.05 19.76 -11.72
C ALA A 143 -9.64 20.36 -10.42
N GLN A 144 -10.06 21.63 -10.46
CA GLN A 144 -10.59 22.32 -9.28
C GLN A 144 -12.02 21.89 -8.90
N GLN A 145 -12.71 21.18 -9.79
CA GLN A 145 -14.08 20.71 -9.57
C GLN A 145 -14.18 19.52 -8.60
N TRP A 146 -13.05 18.90 -8.23
CA TRP A 146 -13.03 17.81 -7.28
C TRP A 146 -13.40 18.27 -5.88
N THR A 147 -14.36 17.60 -5.27
CA THR A 147 -14.69 17.76 -3.84
C THR A 147 -14.13 16.58 -3.07
N GLU A 148 -13.30 16.85 -2.06
CA GLU A 148 -12.72 15.79 -1.23
C GLU A 148 -13.77 15.11 -0.35
N PHE A 149 -13.60 13.82 -0.12
CA PHE A 149 -14.41 13.04 0.79
C PHE A 149 -14.37 13.61 2.22
N SER A 150 -15.51 13.60 2.91
CA SER A 150 -15.54 13.89 4.35
C SER A 150 -14.93 12.72 5.14
N ALA A 151 -14.60 12.92 6.42
CA ALA A 151 -14.11 11.84 7.28
C ALA A 151 -15.04 10.61 7.30
N ALA A 152 -16.36 10.84 7.35
CA ALA A 152 -17.36 9.76 7.32
C ALA A 152 -17.46 9.07 5.95
N ASP A 153 -17.07 9.74 4.87
CA ASP A 153 -17.03 9.13 3.53
C ASP A 153 -15.79 8.27 3.33
N TYR A 154 -14.66 8.63 3.96
CA TYR A 154 -13.48 7.77 3.98
C TYR A 154 -13.72 6.45 4.72
N GLU A 155 -14.47 6.48 5.83
CA GLU A 155 -14.81 5.28 6.61
C GLU A 155 -15.52 4.22 5.76
N LYS A 156 -16.31 4.67 4.78
CA LYS A 156 -17.02 3.82 3.81
C LYS A 156 -16.10 3.11 2.81
N LEU A 157 -14.80 3.44 2.77
CA LEU A 157 -13.81 2.83 1.88
C LEU A 157 -12.92 1.79 2.59
N TRP A 158 -13.11 1.57 3.88
CA TRP A 158 -12.15 0.81 4.70
C TRP A 158 -12.18 -0.69 4.43
N GLN A 159 -13.31 -1.23 4.00
CA GLN A 159 -13.52 -2.65 3.79
C GLN A 159 -14.72 -2.88 2.89
N SER A 160 -14.77 -4.05 2.25
CA SER A 160 -15.95 -4.54 1.55
C SER A 160 -16.96 -5.03 2.60
N ASP A 161 -17.95 -4.20 2.94
CA ASP A 161 -18.94 -4.46 4.00
C ASP A 161 -20.34 -3.95 3.68
N ASP A 162 -20.62 -3.65 2.41
CA ASP A 162 -21.86 -3.07 1.92
C ASP A 162 -22.15 -1.63 2.43
N SER A 163 -21.28 -1.01 3.22
CA SER A 163 -21.42 0.38 3.68
C SER A 163 -20.79 1.36 2.70
N ARG A 164 -21.49 1.61 1.59
CA ARG A 164 -20.95 2.31 0.42
C ARG A 164 -20.94 3.83 0.53
N PHE A 165 -19.89 4.46 0.00
CA PHE A 165 -19.99 5.84 -0.47
C PHE A 165 -20.95 5.92 -1.66
N SER A 166 -21.72 7.00 -1.73
CA SER A 166 -22.68 7.24 -2.81
C SER A 166 -22.67 8.71 -3.20
N PHE A 167 -22.59 8.99 -4.50
CA PHE A 167 -22.74 10.32 -5.05
C PHE A 167 -23.72 10.31 -6.23
N SER A 168 -24.66 11.24 -6.23
CA SER A 168 -25.75 11.32 -7.20
C SER A 168 -25.95 12.76 -7.68
N GLN A 169 -26.16 12.94 -8.97
CA GLN A 169 -26.35 14.23 -9.63
C GLN A 169 -27.32 14.10 -10.82
N SER A 170 -27.92 15.23 -11.23
CA SER A 170 -28.98 15.27 -12.25
C SER A 170 -28.72 16.29 -13.37
N GLU A 171 -27.48 16.74 -13.57
CA GLU A 171 -27.15 17.62 -14.69
C GLU A 171 -27.19 16.81 -16.01
N ASP A 172 -27.96 17.30 -16.98
CA ASP A 172 -28.12 16.64 -18.27
C ASP A 172 -26.77 16.45 -18.98
N GLY A 173 -26.46 15.20 -19.34
CA GLY A 173 -25.19 14.83 -19.96
C GLY A 173 -24.01 14.69 -18.99
N ALA A 174 -24.17 14.98 -17.70
CA ALA A 174 -23.10 14.82 -16.72
C ALA A 174 -23.01 13.39 -16.16
N HIS A 175 -21.80 13.00 -15.78
CA HIS A 175 -21.49 11.75 -15.08
C HIS A 175 -21.22 12.00 -13.60
N SER A 176 -21.51 11.00 -12.76
CA SER A 176 -21.02 10.97 -11.39
C SER A 176 -19.63 10.34 -11.37
N LEU A 177 -18.65 11.07 -10.84
CA LEU A 177 -17.23 10.74 -10.89
C LEU A 177 -16.69 10.53 -9.48
N LEU A 178 -15.79 9.57 -9.33
CA LEU A 178 -14.94 9.36 -8.16
C LEU A 178 -13.47 9.34 -8.60
N LEU A 179 -12.60 9.96 -7.81
CA LEU A 179 -11.16 9.95 -8.02
C LEU A 179 -10.47 9.43 -6.77
N PHE A 180 -9.63 8.41 -6.95
CA PHE A 180 -8.79 7.85 -5.90
C PHE A 180 -7.32 8.16 -6.20
N ARG A 181 -6.66 8.88 -5.29
CA ARG A 181 -5.23 9.17 -5.32
C ARG A 181 -4.52 8.35 -4.24
N ILE A 182 -3.64 7.45 -4.65
CA ILE A 182 -3.03 6.44 -3.78
C ILE A 182 -1.51 6.65 -3.79
N LYS A 183 -0.91 6.94 -2.62
CA LYS A 183 0.55 7.05 -2.49
C LYS A 183 1.19 5.68 -2.44
N VAL A 184 2.07 5.42 -3.40
CA VAL A 184 2.95 4.25 -3.44
C VAL A 184 4.31 4.64 -2.85
N GLU A 185 4.85 3.80 -1.98
CA GLU A 185 6.15 4.03 -1.32
C GLU A 185 7.33 3.42 -2.09
N SER A 186 7.03 2.52 -3.03
CA SER A 186 8.02 1.95 -3.94
C SER A 186 8.53 3.00 -4.93
N ASN A 187 9.82 2.95 -5.24
CA ASN A 187 10.37 3.73 -6.35
C ASN A 187 9.72 3.28 -7.65
N GLN A 188 9.16 4.20 -8.45
CA GLN A 188 8.48 3.89 -9.71
C GLN A 188 9.32 3.02 -10.67
N LYS A 189 10.65 3.16 -10.62
CA LYS A 189 11.58 2.40 -11.47
C LYS A 189 11.71 0.93 -11.05
N THR A 190 11.38 0.58 -9.81
CA THR A 190 11.43 -0.81 -9.32
C THR A 190 10.11 -1.53 -9.49
N VAL A 191 9.02 -0.82 -9.79
CA VAL A 191 7.69 -1.40 -9.97
C VAL A 191 7.66 -2.25 -11.25
N LYS A 192 7.17 -3.49 -11.12
CA LYS A 192 7.00 -4.44 -12.23
C LYS A 192 5.58 -4.81 -12.54
N LYS A 193 4.67 -4.57 -11.59
CA LYS A 193 3.25 -4.82 -11.74
C LYS A 193 2.47 -3.88 -10.85
N MET A 194 1.39 -3.35 -11.39
CA MET A 194 0.40 -2.57 -10.67
C MET A 194 -0.98 -3.16 -10.96
N VAL A 195 -1.80 -3.31 -9.93
CA VAL A 195 -3.18 -3.77 -10.03
C VAL A 195 -4.05 -2.79 -9.26
N LEU A 196 -4.86 -2.01 -9.97
CA LEU A 196 -5.84 -1.11 -9.38
C LEU A 196 -7.18 -1.82 -9.32
N LYS A 197 -7.86 -1.72 -8.18
CA LYS A 197 -9.20 -2.28 -7.98
C LYS A 197 -10.18 -1.23 -7.53
N PHE A 198 -11.42 -1.43 -7.95
CA PHE A 198 -12.59 -0.70 -7.54
C PHE A 198 -13.72 -1.70 -7.32
N GLU A 199 -14.41 -1.62 -6.18
CA GLU A 199 -15.67 -2.32 -5.96
C GLU A 199 -16.82 -1.31 -5.86
N GLY A 200 -17.85 -1.50 -6.67
CA GLY A 200 -19.04 -0.66 -6.67
C GLY A 200 -19.86 -0.80 -7.94
N TYR A 201 -20.77 0.15 -8.17
CA TYR A 201 -21.65 0.16 -9.34
C TYR A 201 -22.18 1.55 -9.66
N GLY A 202 -22.75 1.70 -10.86
CA GLY A 202 -23.39 2.93 -11.29
C GLY A 202 -24.81 2.69 -11.78
N VAL A 203 -25.69 3.68 -11.58
CA VAL A 203 -27.09 3.66 -12.01
C VAL A 203 -27.39 4.95 -12.75
N ALA A 204 -28.03 4.86 -13.92
CA ALA A 204 -28.54 6.01 -14.68
C ALA A 204 -29.71 5.56 -15.57
N SER A 205 -30.45 6.52 -16.14
CA SER A 205 -31.63 6.23 -16.98
C SER A 205 -31.33 5.40 -18.23
N ALA A 206 -30.16 5.58 -18.84
CA ALA A 206 -29.75 4.81 -20.02
C ALA A 206 -29.20 3.40 -19.68
N GLY A 207 -29.07 3.07 -18.39
CA GLY A 207 -28.64 1.76 -17.91
C GLY A 207 -27.59 1.84 -16.81
N ASN A 208 -27.37 0.70 -16.16
CA ASN A 208 -26.39 0.55 -15.10
C ASN A 208 -24.97 0.38 -15.66
N GLY A 209 -23.99 0.62 -14.79
CA GLY A 209 -22.58 0.35 -15.06
C GLY A 209 -21.66 1.45 -14.55
N VAL A 210 -20.43 1.04 -14.30
CA VAL A 210 -19.32 1.90 -13.91
C VAL A 210 -18.15 1.66 -14.86
N THR A 211 -17.43 2.71 -15.21
CA THR A 211 -16.19 2.63 -16.00
C THR A 211 -15.05 3.16 -15.15
N VAL A 212 -13.97 2.38 -15.04
CA VAL A 212 -12.75 2.76 -14.34
C VAL A 212 -11.59 2.94 -15.28
N LYS A 213 -10.68 3.87 -14.97
CA LYS A 213 -9.50 4.20 -15.78
C LYS A 213 -8.30 4.57 -14.89
N ALA A 214 -7.09 4.37 -15.40
CA ALA A 214 -5.85 4.78 -14.74
C ALA A 214 -5.28 6.04 -15.41
N TRP A 215 -4.74 6.98 -14.63
CA TRP A 215 -4.13 8.19 -15.17
C TRP A 215 -2.72 7.92 -15.70
N ASN A 216 -2.48 8.22 -16.96
CA ASN A 216 -1.14 8.31 -17.52
C ASN A 216 -0.65 9.77 -17.38
N SER A 217 0.28 10.00 -16.46
CA SER A 217 0.82 11.32 -16.13
C SER A 217 1.73 11.90 -17.23
N GLU A 218 2.39 11.06 -18.02
CA GLU A 218 3.24 11.49 -19.14
C GLU A 218 2.41 11.94 -20.34
N ALA A 219 1.33 11.22 -20.64
CA ALA A 219 0.40 11.55 -21.73
C ALA A 219 -0.71 12.52 -21.31
N SER A 220 -0.87 12.76 -20.00
CA SER A 220 -1.95 13.57 -19.41
C SER A 220 -3.34 13.10 -19.85
N GLU A 221 -3.59 11.78 -19.80
CA GLU A 221 -4.85 11.19 -20.22
C GLU A 221 -5.24 9.96 -19.40
N TRP A 222 -6.54 9.68 -19.34
CA TRP A 222 -7.10 8.47 -18.74
C TRP A 222 -7.01 7.28 -19.70
N GLN A 223 -6.29 6.23 -19.30
CA GLN A 223 -6.06 5.02 -20.10
C GLN A 223 -6.58 3.74 -19.41
N ASN A 224 -6.47 2.62 -20.11
CA ASN A 224 -6.81 1.27 -19.62
C ASN A 224 -8.25 1.14 -19.09
N PRO A 225 -9.28 1.55 -19.86
CA PRO A 225 -10.66 1.48 -19.40
C PRO A 225 -11.11 0.06 -19.11
N GLN A 226 -11.80 -0.13 -18.00
CA GLN A 226 -12.56 -1.34 -17.68
C GLN A 226 -14.00 -0.92 -17.34
N THR A 227 -14.99 -1.64 -17.87
CA THR A 227 -16.39 -1.26 -17.72
C THR A 227 -17.19 -2.43 -17.16
N GLY A 228 -17.89 -2.17 -16.06
CA GLY A 228 -18.92 -3.02 -15.48
C GLY A 228 -20.30 -2.66 -16.04
N THR A 229 -21.25 -3.56 -15.86
CA THR A 229 -22.64 -3.43 -16.39
C THR A 229 -23.71 -3.70 -15.34
N GLY A 230 -23.31 -4.13 -14.14
CA GLY A 230 -24.19 -4.49 -13.04
C GLY A 230 -24.85 -3.28 -12.38
N GLY A 231 -26.02 -3.53 -11.80
CA GLY A 231 -26.74 -2.60 -10.89
C GLY A 231 -26.53 -2.89 -9.41
N GLY A 232 -25.56 -3.73 -9.08
CA GLY A 232 -25.07 -4.04 -7.75
C GLY A 232 -23.56 -4.26 -7.82
N ASP A 233 -22.91 -4.57 -6.70
CA ASP A 233 -21.45 -4.53 -6.63
C ASP A 233 -20.75 -5.42 -7.67
N GLU A 234 -19.80 -4.79 -8.34
CA GLU A 234 -18.86 -5.44 -9.24
C GLU A 234 -17.44 -4.99 -8.89
N GLU A 235 -16.50 -5.94 -8.86
CA GLU A 235 -15.07 -5.64 -8.74
C GLU A 235 -14.48 -5.44 -10.14
N LEU A 236 -14.03 -4.22 -10.43
CA LEU A 236 -13.29 -3.89 -11.65
C LEU A 236 -11.80 -3.81 -11.36
N THR A 237 -10.99 -4.39 -12.25
CA THR A 237 -9.54 -4.51 -12.07
C THR A 237 -8.78 -4.01 -13.30
N ILE A 238 -7.87 -3.06 -13.10
CA ILE A 238 -6.88 -2.65 -14.11
C ILE A 238 -5.53 -3.28 -13.74
N THR A 239 -4.97 -4.11 -14.61
CA THR A 239 -3.61 -4.67 -14.45
C THR A 239 -2.66 -4.03 -15.45
N SER A 240 -1.53 -3.53 -14.97
CA SER A 240 -0.44 -2.96 -15.79
C SER A 240 0.89 -3.64 -15.46
N GLU A 241 1.64 -4.02 -16.49
CA GLU A 241 2.97 -4.67 -16.39
C GLU A 241 4.02 -3.98 -17.30
N SER A 242 3.63 -2.93 -18.02
CA SER A 242 4.48 -2.13 -18.90
C SER A 242 4.21 -0.64 -18.68
N SER A 243 5.19 0.21 -19.03
CA SER A 243 5.07 1.68 -18.92
C SER A 243 4.64 2.17 -17.53
N LEU A 244 5.05 1.46 -16.47
CA LEU A 244 4.59 1.70 -15.10
C LEU A 244 4.99 3.07 -14.56
N THR A 245 6.09 3.63 -15.06
CA THR A 245 6.54 4.99 -14.75
C THR A 245 5.56 6.05 -15.22
N ASP A 246 4.73 5.74 -16.21
CA ASP A 246 3.79 6.70 -16.79
C ASP A 246 2.55 6.83 -15.89
N PHE A 247 2.25 5.78 -15.10
CA PHE A 247 1.09 5.70 -14.21
C PHE A 247 1.39 6.02 -12.74
N ILE A 248 2.66 6.20 -12.38
CA ILE A 248 3.11 6.63 -11.06
C ILE A 248 3.76 8.00 -11.24
N ASP A 249 3.11 9.05 -10.74
CA ASP A 249 3.61 10.41 -10.94
C ASP A 249 4.91 10.67 -10.16
N SER A 250 5.54 11.83 -10.43
CA SER A 250 6.76 12.25 -9.72
C SER A 250 6.59 12.37 -8.19
N GLY A 251 5.36 12.54 -7.73
CA GLY A 251 4.97 12.52 -6.33
C GLY A 251 4.74 11.11 -5.79
N GLY A 252 4.94 10.04 -6.56
CA GLY A 252 4.70 8.66 -6.17
C GLY A 252 3.21 8.31 -6.02
N TYR A 253 2.32 9.06 -6.65
CA TYR A 253 0.88 8.81 -6.62
C TYR A 253 0.40 8.07 -7.87
N VAL A 254 -0.52 7.15 -7.65
CA VAL A 254 -1.32 6.50 -8.68
C VAL A 254 -2.74 7.05 -8.59
N HIS A 255 -3.37 7.28 -9.74
CA HIS A 255 -4.74 7.78 -9.80
C HIS A 255 -5.66 6.80 -10.52
N LEU A 256 -6.80 6.52 -9.88
CA LEU A 256 -7.88 5.70 -10.41
C LEU A 256 -9.14 6.56 -10.49
N LEU A 257 -9.68 6.69 -11.70
CA LEU A 257 -11.00 7.27 -11.95
C LEU A 257 -12.03 6.14 -11.92
N ALA A 258 -13.17 6.38 -11.28
CA ALA A 258 -14.39 5.62 -11.49
C ALA A 258 -15.52 6.58 -11.88
N ARG A 259 -16.34 6.21 -12.86
CA ARG A 259 -17.48 7.03 -13.27
C ARG A 259 -18.68 6.19 -13.66
N THR A 260 -19.88 6.74 -13.56
CA THR A 260 -21.04 6.08 -14.19
C THR A 260 -20.78 5.90 -15.68
N THR A 261 -21.09 4.70 -16.21
CA THR A 261 -20.92 4.41 -17.63
C THR A 261 -21.79 5.34 -18.47
N ASN A 262 -23.01 5.59 -18.00
CA ASN A 262 -23.98 6.47 -18.64
C ASN A 262 -24.16 7.78 -17.84
N PRO A 263 -24.40 8.92 -18.52
CA PRO A 263 -24.68 10.19 -17.86
C PRO A 263 -26.14 10.27 -17.37
N SER A 264 -26.45 11.30 -16.60
CA SER A 264 -27.83 11.72 -16.34
C SER A 264 -28.46 12.27 -17.62
N ASN A 265 -29.79 12.18 -17.71
CA ASN A 265 -30.59 12.78 -18.79
C ASN A 265 -31.36 14.03 -18.32
N GLY A 266 -30.95 14.67 -17.23
CA GLY A 266 -31.63 15.83 -16.64
C GLY A 266 -32.86 15.48 -15.79
N ASP A 267 -33.60 14.43 -16.16
CA ASP A 267 -34.80 13.99 -15.45
C ASP A 267 -34.51 12.90 -14.38
N SER A 268 -33.59 11.99 -14.70
CA SER A 268 -33.17 10.90 -13.82
C SER A 268 -31.69 11.05 -13.47
N PRO A 269 -31.32 10.95 -12.19
CA PRO A 269 -29.94 11.14 -11.79
C PRO A 269 -29.03 10.01 -12.29
N ALA A 270 -27.76 10.34 -12.45
CA ALA A 270 -26.71 9.34 -12.44
C ALA A 270 -26.18 9.21 -11.01
N ALA A 271 -26.07 7.99 -10.50
CA ALA A 271 -25.56 7.69 -9.17
C ALA A 271 -24.41 6.68 -9.26
N ILE A 272 -23.33 6.94 -8.52
CA ILE A 272 -22.20 6.02 -8.37
C ILE A 272 -22.08 5.59 -6.91
N HIS A 273 -21.85 4.31 -6.70
CA HIS A 273 -21.67 3.67 -5.42
C HIS A 273 -20.30 3.01 -5.37
N CYS A 274 -19.60 3.13 -4.25
CA CYS A 274 -18.28 2.52 -4.04
C CYS A 274 -18.17 1.95 -2.63
N ASP A 275 -17.71 0.71 -2.54
CA ASP A 275 -17.43 0.03 -1.27
C ASP A 275 -15.94 0.11 -0.93
N TYR A 276 -15.05 -0.14 -1.90
CA TYR A 276 -13.63 0.12 -1.70
C TYR A 276 -12.85 0.36 -3.00
N ALA A 277 -11.65 0.88 -2.84
CA ALA A 277 -10.63 0.94 -3.90
C ALA A 277 -9.26 0.61 -3.30
N ASP A 278 -8.41 -0.09 -4.06
CA ASP A 278 -7.03 -0.36 -3.66
C ASP A 278 -6.05 -0.44 -4.83
N CYS A 279 -4.77 -0.47 -4.49
CA CYS A 279 -3.67 -0.64 -5.43
C CYS A 279 -2.67 -1.65 -4.90
N LEU A 280 -2.59 -2.81 -5.55
CA LEU A 280 -1.52 -3.75 -5.33
C LEU A 280 -0.33 -3.43 -6.24
N VAL A 281 0.82 -3.19 -5.63
CA VAL A 281 2.09 -2.96 -6.33
C VAL A 281 3.02 -4.13 -6.05
N ALA A 282 3.62 -4.67 -7.10
CA ALA A 282 4.75 -5.58 -7.01
C ALA A 282 6.01 -4.90 -7.55
N VAL A 283 7.12 -5.07 -6.84
CA VAL A 283 8.44 -4.59 -7.27
C VAL A 283 9.33 -5.73 -7.77
N GLU A 284 10.32 -5.40 -8.59
CA GLU A 284 11.51 -6.23 -8.76
C GLU A 284 12.34 -6.17 -7.48
N GLY A 285 12.48 -7.29 -6.79
CA GLY A 285 13.07 -7.35 -5.47
C GLY A 285 12.98 -8.76 -4.90
N ILE A 286 13.14 -8.89 -3.59
CA ILE A 286 13.07 -10.20 -2.94
C ILE A 286 11.72 -10.89 -3.22
N SER A 287 11.76 -12.15 -3.63
CA SER A 287 10.57 -12.96 -3.90
C SER A 287 10.27 -13.95 -2.77
N TYR A 288 11.18 -14.09 -1.81
CA TYR A 288 11.00 -14.93 -0.64
C TYR A 288 11.66 -14.33 0.60
N VAL A 289 11.05 -14.53 1.76
CA VAL A 289 11.60 -14.15 3.06
C VAL A 289 11.21 -15.16 4.13
N ASP A 290 12.12 -15.51 5.05
CA ASP A 290 11.76 -16.32 6.23
C ASP A 290 12.60 -15.96 7.46
N VAL A 291 12.04 -16.24 8.65
CA VAL A 291 12.75 -16.10 9.93
C VAL A 291 13.66 -17.30 10.12
N VAL A 292 14.97 -17.06 10.26
CA VAL A 292 15.95 -18.11 10.58
C VAL A 292 16.02 -18.34 12.09
N SER A 293 16.11 -17.25 12.85
CA SER A 293 16.24 -17.28 14.31
C SER A 293 15.92 -15.92 14.91
N TYR A 294 15.68 -15.88 16.21
CA TYR A 294 15.68 -14.64 16.97
C TYR A 294 16.23 -14.86 18.38
N ARG A 295 16.68 -13.78 19.02
CA ARG A 295 17.14 -13.78 20.42
C ARG A 295 16.82 -12.45 21.10
N ASP A 296 16.55 -12.51 22.39
CA ASP A 296 16.43 -11.31 23.22
C ASP A 296 17.84 -10.82 23.63
N THR A 297 18.05 -9.51 23.58
CA THR A 297 19.35 -8.84 23.72
C THR A 297 19.19 -7.55 24.53
N ASP A 298 18.45 -7.66 25.62
CA ASP A 298 18.03 -6.56 26.49
C ASP A 298 19.25 -5.78 27.06
N ASP A 299 19.15 -4.45 27.13
CA ASP A 299 20.12 -3.59 27.80
C ASP A 299 19.49 -2.97 29.05
N VAL A 300 19.82 -3.57 30.19
CA VAL A 300 19.30 -3.21 31.52
C VAL A 300 20.37 -2.53 32.39
N ARG A 301 21.49 -2.11 31.80
CA ARG A 301 22.62 -1.52 32.55
C ARG A 301 22.31 -0.11 33.05
N PHE A 302 21.50 0.64 32.30
CA PHE A 302 21.13 2.02 32.63
C PHE A 302 19.64 2.25 32.37
N LYS A 303 19.01 3.12 33.16
CA LYS A 303 17.63 3.55 32.93
C LYS A 303 17.55 4.67 31.89
N PRO A 304 16.47 4.72 31.08
CA PRO A 304 15.41 3.72 30.99
C PRO A 304 15.92 2.42 30.35
N TYR A 305 15.44 1.27 30.82
CA TYR A 305 15.85 -0.02 30.26
C TYR A 305 15.38 -0.16 28.82
N ILE A 306 16.21 -0.83 28.00
CA ILE A 306 15.92 -1.12 26.60
C ILE A 306 15.66 -2.61 26.46
N TRP A 307 14.44 -2.96 26.06
CA TRP A 307 14.07 -4.32 25.70
C TRP A 307 14.31 -4.51 24.21
N ARG A 308 15.15 -5.50 23.85
CA ARG A 308 15.57 -5.71 22.46
C ARG A 308 15.37 -7.16 22.03
N THR A 309 14.80 -7.36 20.86
CA THR A 309 14.80 -8.66 20.17
C THR A 309 15.50 -8.49 18.83
N GLU A 310 16.43 -9.39 18.49
CA GLU A 310 17.13 -9.41 17.21
C GLU A 310 16.76 -10.68 16.45
N PHE A 311 16.21 -10.51 15.25
CA PHE A 311 15.91 -11.56 14.30
C PHE A 311 17.03 -11.66 13.26
N THR A 312 17.28 -12.89 12.83
CA THR A 312 17.98 -13.19 11.57
C THR A 312 16.93 -13.59 10.56
N VAL A 313 16.86 -12.87 9.45
CA VAL A 313 15.88 -13.07 8.37
C VAL A 313 16.62 -13.43 7.09
N LYS A 314 16.21 -14.50 6.42
CA LYS A 314 16.76 -14.92 5.12
C LYS A 314 15.85 -14.44 4.01
N THR A 315 16.42 -13.90 2.94
CA THR A 315 15.69 -13.42 1.77
C THR A 315 16.25 -14.03 0.49
N TRP A 316 15.39 -14.30 -0.50
CA TRP A 316 15.82 -14.69 -1.84
C TRP A 316 15.35 -13.65 -2.87
N LEU A 317 16.24 -13.30 -3.78
CA LEU A 317 15.98 -12.53 -4.99
C LEU A 317 16.46 -13.35 -6.19
N PHE A 318 15.69 -13.34 -7.27
CA PHE A 318 16.08 -13.93 -8.55
C PHE A 318 16.20 -12.81 -9.58
N GLU A 319 17.31 -12.77 -10.28
CA GLU A 319 17.61 -11.71 -11.26
C GLU A 319 18.24 -12.27 -12.54
N ASN A 320 17.97 -11.60 -13.65
CA ASN A 320 18.67 -11.82 -14.91
C ASN A 320 19.78 -10.77 -15.04
N VAL A 321 21.02 -11.23 -15.14
CA VAL A 321 22.22 -10.40 -15.29
C VAL A 321 22.75 -10.53 -16.70
N THR A 322 23.05 -9.41 -17.35
CA THR A 322 23.75 -9.40 -18.64
C THR A 322 25.20 -9.84 -18.42
N VAL A 323 25.61 -10.90 -19.10
CA VAL A 323 27.00 -11.35 -19.12
C VAL A 323 27.64 -10.76 -20.37
N THR A 324 28.49 -9.74 -20.18
CA THR A 324 29.33 -9.14 -21.21
C THR A 324 30.66 -9.88 -21.33
#